data_AF-A0A919VYS2-F1
#
_entry.id   AF-A0A919VYS2-F1
#
_cell.length_a   1.000
_cell.length_b   1.000
_cell.length_c   1.000
_cell.angle_alpha   90.00
_cell.angle_beta   90.00
_cell.angle_gamma   90.00
#
_symmetry.space_group_name_H-M   'P 1'
#
loop_
_entity.id
_entity.type
_entity.pdbx_description
1 polymer ?
#
loop_
_entity_poly.entity_id
_entity_poly.type
_entity_poly.pdbx_seq_one_letter_code
_entity_poly.pdbx_strand_id
1 'polypeptide(L)'
;MKSFRLTDRAFAELAAGRPSADTVGVLRRAQASRHLLLLGEIRRLGGPIPEPIERYDPMAALHTSVTLAALRAGTAPPPPRVAARHDLSITHAGLTLRVRLEDTDPLRSRLGLTPSRQLTPDQVATWRELLTAGWRLLTTRHRPAAEILAAVLSVIVPVEADPGSGGLSATSAHAFGAVAISTPGDPRAFAVGLLHECQHSLLNATNTLFDLVDPGGPRVCSPWREDPRPLAGLLHGAYAYQSVTRFWRTEAAVRIPAQRQGRTALTPRSAPTDNSLAHLPVAEPPALHEAGPRGTATGSAGPAGLGGRLAEFEFARWRAAVAGAAETLLASGHLTLAGERFVQVMHDEVGGWQGDAVDSRVARLADGANAEHRARWRLRNLAVPDDVVAELVAAWRRGEPAPAVPEAQLRRYDGRRLENSVRLALVHRLLRDGDHPGRAGSGLRPGDDAYLDGEAGTAYAAYVEDLGVGPGDLDRWAGLAVVAPHRALYEQPELVRAVWLSADEAGLDTVTEWLSRSLMPSRA
;
A
#
# COMPACT_ATOMS: atom_id res chain seq x y z
N MET A 1 -27.53 1.56 -29.83
CA MET A 1 -26.56 2.13 -28.85
C MET A 1 -25.17 1.97 -29.43
N LYS A 2 -24.36 3.03 -29.57
CA LYS A 2 -22.98 2.85 -30.06
C LYS A 2 -22.19 2.07 -28.99
N SER A 3 -21.58 0.95 -29.37
CA SER A 3 -20.66 0.22 -28.50
C SER A 3 -19.46 1.12 -28.19
N PHE A 4 -19.14 1.28 -26.92
CA PHE A 4 -17.91 1.95 -26.50
C PHE A 4 -16.73 1.01 -26.81
N ARG A 5 -15.68 1.54 -27.40
CA ARG A 5 -14.47 0.80 -27.78
C ARG A 5 -13.24 1.60 -27.34
N LEU A 6 -12.22 0.89 -26.90
CA LEU A 6 -10.88 1.41 -26.71
C LEU A 6 -9.96 0.71 -27.72
N THR A 7 -8.96 1.43 -28.22
CA THR A 7 -7.86 0.80 -28.97
C THR A 7 -6.99 0.01 -28.00
N ASP A 8 -6.22 -0.97 -28.48
CA ASP A 8 -5.29 -1.73 -27.65
C ASP A 8 -4.31 -0.82 -26.89
N ARG A 9 -3.85 0.25 -27.56
CA ARG A 9 -3.01 1.28 -26.94
C ARG A 9 -3.73 2.01 -25.80
N ALA A 10 -4.96 2.46 -26.02
CA ALA A 10 -5.73 3.17 -24.98
C ALA A 10 -6.04 2.26 -23.79
N PHE A 11 -6.31 0.97 -24.05
CA PHE A 11 -6.51 -0.03 -22.99
C PHE A 11 -5.22 -0.28 -22.19
N ALA A 12 -4.06 -0.37 -22.85
CA ALA A 12 -2.77 -0.51 -22.18
C ALA A 12 -2.39 0.76 -21.38
N GLU A 13 -2.59 1.96 -21.92
CA GLU A 13 -2.36 3.22 -21.20
C GLU A 13 -3.26 3.33 -19.94
N LEU A 14 -4.51 2.86 -20.05
CA LEU A 14 -5.43 2.74 -18.92
C LEU A 14 -4.93 1.72 -17.90
N ALA A 15 -4.52 0.51 -18.31
CA ALA A 15 -3.94 -0.50 -17.43
C ALA A 15 -2.66 -0.01 -16.72
N ALA A 16 -1.85 0.79 -17.40
CA ALA A 16 -0.70 1.47 -16.81
C ALA A 16 -1.10 2.59 -15.82
N GLY A 17 -2.39 2.87 -15.60
CA GLY A 17 -2.87 3.93 -14.72
C GLY A 17 -2.56 5.34 -15.26
N ARG A 18 -2.36 5.47 -16.57
CA ARG A 18 -2.09 6.74 -17.28
C ARG A 18 -2.99 6.90 -18.51
N PRO A 19 -4.33 6.77 -18.40
CA PRO A 19 -5.19 6.95 -19.55
C PRO A 19 -5.08 8.36 -20.12
N SER A 20 -5.13 8.46 -21.45
CA SER A 20 -5.24 9.75 -22.14
C SER A 20 -6.56 10.45 -21.82
N ALA A 21 -6.61 11.78 -22.05
CA ALA A 21 -7.83 12.56 -21.88
C ALA A 21 -9.00 12.02 -22.73
N ASP A 22 -8.72 11.50 -23.93
CA ASP A 22 -9.71 10.87 -24.79
C ASP A 22 -10.27 9.59 -24.18
N THR A 23 -9.41 8.76 -23.59
CA THR A 23 -9.80 7.53 -22.88
C THR A 23 -10.70 7.85 -21.69
N VAL A 24 -10.32 8.84 -20.87
CA VAL A 24 -11.17 9.34 -19.78
C VAL A 24 -12.50 9.89 -20.32
N GLY A 25 -12.49 10.57 -21.47
CA GLY A 25 -13.68 11.04 -22.15
C GLY A 25 -14.62 9.90 -22.59
N VAL A 26 -14.07 8.78 -23.08
CA VAL A 26 -14.84 7.56 -23.39
C VAL A 26 -15.50 7.01 -22.13
N LEU A 27 -14.75 6.85 -21.03
CA LEU A 27 -15.27 6.36 -19.75
C LEU A 27 -16.39 7.26 -19.22
N ARG A 28 -16.22 8.59 -19.25
CA ARG A 28 -17.26 9.56 -18.86
C ARG A 28 -18.54 9.40 -19.68
N ARG A 29 -18.43 9.29 -21.01
CA ARG A 29 -19.60 9.07 -21.87
C ARG A 29 -20.29 7.74 -21.60
N ALA A 30 -19.53 6.70 -21.27
CA ALA A 30 -20.09 5.41 -20.86
C ALA A 30 -20.88 5.52 -19.55
N GLN A 31 -20.34 6.21 -18.54
CA GLN A 31 -21.05 6.44 -17.28
C GLN A 31 -22.30 7.29 -17.46
N ALA A 32 -22.25 8.35 -18.30
CA ALA A 32 -23.42 9.14 -18.63
C ALA A 32 -24.49 8.32 -19.37
N SER A 33 -24.09 7.48 -20.34
CA SER A 33 -25.00 6.58 -21.03
C SER A 33 -25.66 5.58 -20.07
N ARG A 34 -24.88 4.99 -19.15
CA ARG A 34 -25.40 4.10 -18.10
C ARG A 34 -26.42 4.84 -17.24
N HIS A 35 -26.10 6.04 -16.78
CA HIS A 35 -27.00 6.86 -15.97
C HIS A 35 -28.36 7.11 -16.67
N LEU A 36 -28.34 7.50 -17.95
CA LEU A 36 -29.57 7.70 -18.73
C LEU A 36 -30.40 6.42 -18.89
N LEU A 37 -29.76 5.26 -19.04
CA LEU A 37 -30.47 3.97 -19.09
C LEU A 37 -31.16 3.65 -17.76
N LEU A 38 -30.49 3.91 -16.63
CA LEU A 38 -31.07 3.69 -15.31
C LEU A 38 -32.25 4.65 -15.05
N LEU A 39 -32.17 5.90 -15.50
CA LEU A 39 -33.28 6.85 -15.46
C LEU A 39 -34.48 6.38 -16.30
N GLY A 40 -34.21 5.87 -17.51
CA GLY A 40 -35.24 5.27 -18.37
C GLY A 40 -35.95 4.10 -17.70
N GLU A 41 -35.21 3.28 -16.94
CA GLU A 41 -35.77 2.17 -16.16
C GLU A 41 -36.62 2.65 -14.98
N ILE A 42 -36.16 3.66 -14.22
CA ILE A 42 -36.96 4.26 -13.14
C ILE A 42 -38.29 4.79 -13.70
N ARG A 43 -38.24 5.47 -14.85
CA ARG A 43 -39.45 5.96 -15.53
C ARG A 43 -40.39 4.81 -15.92
N ARG A 44 -39.88 3.67 -16.39
CA ARG A 44 -40.69 2.49 -16.71
C ARG A 44 -41.38 1.90 -15.48
N LEU A 45 -40.73 1.96 -14.32
CA LEU A 45 -41.28 1.49 -13.04
C LEU A 45 -42.18 2.52 -12.35
N GLY A 46 -42.47 3.67 -12.98
CA GLY A 46 -43.30 4.73 -12.40
C GLY A 46 -42.63 5.49 -11.25
N GLY A 47 -41.31 5.41 -11.14
CA GLY A 47 -40.54 6.07 -10.08
C GLY A 47 -40.25 7.56 -10.36
N PRO A 48 -39.78 8.30 -9.34
CA PRO A 48 -39.45 9.72 -9.48
C PRO A 48 -38.22 9.91 -10.38
N ILE A 49 -38.34 10.77 -11.39
CA ILE A 49 -37.20 11.19 -12.21
C ILE A 49 -36.58 12.44 -11.56
N PRO A 50 -35.28 12.44 -11.22
CA PRO A 50 -34.59 13.62 -10.71
C PRO A 50 -34.66 14.79 -11.69
N GLU A 51 -34.47 16.02 -11.19
CA GLU A 51 -34.39 17.20 -12.05
C GLU A 51 -33.30 17.06 -13.13
N PRO A 52 -33.50 17.67 -14.31
CA PRO A 52 -32.52 17.62 -15.39
C PRO A 52 -31.16 18.12 -14.90
N ILE A 53 -30.11 17.35 -15.15
CA ILE A 53 -28.75 17.74 -14.82
C ILE A 53 -28.05 18.11 -16.11
N GLU A 54 -27.65 19.38 -16.23
CA GLU A 54 -26.97 19.90 -17.42
C GLU A 54 -25.64 19.18 -17.71
N ARG A 55 -25.02 18.60 -16.68
CA ARG A 55 -23.74 17.86 -16.74
C ARG A 55 -23.83 16.61 -15.87
N TYR A 56 -23.01 15.60 -16.17
CA TYR A 56 -22.92 14.42 -15.31
C TYR A 56 -22.51 14.80 -13.87
N ASP A 57 -23.30 14.39 -12.88
CA ASP A 57 -23.05 14.58 -11.45
C ASP A 57 -22.92 13.19 -10.77
N PRO A 58 -21.79 12.88 -10.11
CA PRO A 58 -21.58 11.57 -9.48
C PRO A 58 -22.62 11.21 -8.41
N MET A 59 -23.07 12.19 -7.61
CA MET A 59 -24.04 11.96 -6.54
C MET A 59 -25.44 11.74 -7.11
N ALA A 60 -25.78 12.39 -8.23
CA ALA A 60 -27.00 12.06 -8.95
C ALA A 60 -26.98 10.65 -9.55
N ALA A 61 -25.84 10.21 -10.06
CA ALA A 61 -25.68 8.84 -10.56
C ALA A 61 -25.84 7.80 -9.45
N LEU A 62 -25.30 8.09 -8.26
CA LEU A 62 -25.54 7.30 -7.06
C LEU A 62 -27.02 7.27 -6.68
N HIS A 63 -27.66 8.45 -6.64
CA HIS A 63 -29.08 8.59 -6.29
C HIS A 63 -30.00 7.80 -7.23
N THR A 64 -29.73 7.87 -8.53
CA THR A 64 -30.42 7.07 -9.55
C THR A 64 -30.23 5.57 -9.31
N SER A 65 -29.00 5.14 -9.01
CA SER A 65 -28.71 3.72 -8.76
C SER A 65 -29.44 3.21 -7.50
N VAL A 66 -29.43 3.99 -6.42
CA VAL A 66 -30.10 3.64 -5.15
C VAL A 66 -31.62 3.66 -5.31
N THR A 67 -32.18 4.64 -6.03
CA THR A 67 -33.62 4.73 -6.31
C THR A 67 -34.09 3.52 -7.10
N LEU A 68 -33.37 3.14 -8.16
CA LEU A 68 -33.74 1.96 -8.94
C LEU A 68 -33.69 0.68 -8.10
N ALA A 69 -32.66 0.52 -7.25
CA ALA A 69 -32.57 -0.61 -6.34
C ALA A 69 -33.76 -0.65 -5.36
N ALA A 70 -34.15 0.50 -4.81
CA ALA A 70 -35.28 0.61 -3.89
C ALA A 70 -36.61 0.21 -4.56
N LEU A 71 -36.86 0.70 -5.78
CA LEU A 71 -38.06 0.37 -6.57
C LEU A 71 -38.12 -1.13 -6.89
N ARG A 72 -37.01 -1.72 -7.31
CA ARG A 72 -36.93 -3.16 -7.59
C ARG A 72 -37.16 -4.02 -6.34
N ALA A 73 -36.77 -3.52 -5.17
CA ALA A 73 -37.00 -4.19 -3.90
C ALA A 73 -38.40 -3.89 -3.30
N GLY A 74 -39.24 -3.06 -3.94
CA GLY A 74 -40.54 -2.67 -3.39
C GLY A 74 -40.43 -1.78 -2.14
N THR A 75 -39.33 -1.05 -1.98
CA THR A 75 -39.05 -0.16 -0.84
C THR A 75 -39.13 1.31 -1.24
N ALA A 76 -39.26 2.18 -0.24
CA ALA A 76 -39.33 3.63 -0.48
C ALA A 76 -38.02 4.15 -1.12
N PRO A 77 -38.11 4.99 -2.18
CA PRO A 77 -36.96 5.71 -2.71
C PRO A 77 -36.24 6.55 -1.66
N PRO A 78 -34.94 6.83 -1.83
CA PRO A 78 -34.21 7.71 -0.93
C PRO A 78 -34.75 9.15 -0.96
N PRO A 79 -34.55 9.93 0.11
CA PRO A 79 -34.93 11.35 0.13
C PRO A 79 -34.24 12.13 -0.99
N PRO A 80 -34.85 13.24 -1.47
CA PRO A 80 -34.29 14.04 -2.55
C PRO A 80 -32.92 14.61 -2.18
N ARG A 81 -32.13 14.92 -3.22
CA ARG A 81 -30.81 15.53 -3.04
C ARG A 81 -30.94 16.89 -2.38
N VAL A 82 -29.95 17.21 -1.55
CA VAL A 82 -29.74 18.56 -1.00
C VAL A 82 -28.50 19.12 -1.68
N ALA A 83 -28.61 20.32 -2.25
CA ALA A 83 -27.49 20.94 -2.94
C ALA A 83 -26.39 21.35 -1.95
N ALA A 84 -25.22 20.71 -2.05
CA ALA A 84 -24.02 21.18 -1.38
C ALA A 84 -23.60 22.57 -1.90
N ARG A 85 -22.98 23.36 -1.02
CA ARG A 85 -22.75 24.80 -1.24
C ARG A 85 -21.27 25.16 -1.39
N HIS A 86 -20.39 24.18 -1.54
CA HIS A 86 -18.95 24.37 -1.40
C HIS A 86 -18.20 24.01 -2.68
N ASP A 87 -18.33 24.85 -3.70
CA ASP A 87 -17.55 24.73 -4.92
C ASP A 87 -16.15 25.33 -4.74
N LEU A 88 -15.14 24.51 -5.00
CA LEU A 88 -13.73 24.88 -4.97
C LEU A 88 -13.17 24.87 -6.39
N SER A 89 -12.44 25.92 -6.74
CA SER A 89 -11.71 26.02 -8.01
C SER A 89 -10.29 26.48 -7.73
N ILE A 90 -9.31 25.63 -8.05
CA ILE A 90 -7.90 25.85 -7.73
C ILE A 90 -7.12 25.74 -9.04
N THR A 91 -6.36 26.79 -9.38
CA THR A 91 -5.51 26.82 -10.57
C THR A 91 -4.05 26.94 -10.18
N HIS A 92 -3.21 26.07 -10.73
CA HIS A 92 -1.76 26.17 -10.61
C HIS A 92 -1.08 25.58 -11.85
N ALA A 93 0.05 26.14 -12.27
CA ALA A 93 0.79 25.73 -13.46
C ALA A 93 -0.08 25.57 -14.72
N GLY A 94 -1.09 26.43 -14.89
CA GLY A 94 -2.02 26.40 -16.03
C GLY A 94 -3.06 25.25 -16.02
N LEU A 95 -3.17 24.48 -14.94
CA LEU A 95 -4.17 23.43 -14.78
C LEU A 95 -5.14 23.76 -13.63
N THR A 96 -6.45 23.65 -13.90
CA THR A 96 -7.51 23.95 -12.94
C THR A 96 -8.20 22.68 -12.46
N LEU A 97 -8.24 22.48 -11.14
CA LEU A 97 -9.10 21.51 -10.48
C LEU A 97 -10.39 22.20 -10.04
N ARG A 98 -11.55 21.66 -10.43
CA ARG A 98 -12.88 22.11 -9.97
C ARG A 98 -13.55 20.96 -9.24
N VAL A 99 -13.90 21.16 -7.98
CA VAL A 99 -14.46 20.11 -7.13
C VAL A 99 -15.49 20.69 -6.15
N ARG A 100 -16.56 19.95 -5.90
CA ARG A 100 -17.54 20.25 -4.87
C ARG A 100 -17.22 19.47 -3.59
N LEU A 101 -17.19 20.14 -2.44
CA LEU A 101 -17.27 19.44 -1.15
C LEU A 101 -18.74 19.13 -0.86
N GLU A 102 -19.07 17.84 -0.79
CA GLU A 102 -20.42 17.34 -0.57
C GLU A 102 -20.58 16.86 0.87
N ASP A 103 -21.17 17.71 1.71
CA ASP A 103 -21.41 17.47 3.14
C ASP A 103 -22.91 17.45 3.50
N THR A 104 -23.80 17.53 2.52
CA THR A 104 -25.26 17.62 2.73
C THR A 104 -26.06 16.46 2.18
N ASP A 105 -25.61 15.80 1.11
CA ASP A 105 -26.39 14.76 0.43
C ASP A 105 -26.67 13.57 1.39
N PRO A 106 -27.92 13.08 1.47
CA PRO A 106 -28.29 11.99 2.38
C PRO A 106 -27.65 10.64 2.01
N LEU A 107 -27.19 10.49 0.77
CA LEU A 107 -26.56 9.26 0.28
C LEU A 107 -25.05 9.22 0.45
N ARG A 108 -24.43 10.22 1.11
CA ARG A 108 -22.98 10.21 1.41
C ARG A 108 -22.53 8.91 2.09
N SER A 109 -23.35 8.35 2.98
CA SER A 109 -23.05 7.10 3.69
C SER A 109 -22.98 5.87 2.76
N ARG A 110 -23.60 5.94 1.57
CA ARG A 110 -23.54 4.88 0.55
C ARG A 110 -22.19 4.82 -0.18
N LEU A 111 -21.27 5.75 0.07
CA LEU A 111 -19.88 5.63 -0.36
C LEU A 111 -19.06 4.69 0.55
N GLY A 112 -19.66 4.13 1.61
CA GLY A 112 -19.06 3.06 2.42
C GLY A 112 -18.25 3.53 3.63
N LEU A 113 -18.35 4.82 3.98
CA LEU A 113 -17.72 5.43 5.14
C LEU A 113 -18.73 6.32 5.88
N THR A 114 -18.51 6.53 7.17
CA THR A 114 -19.35 7.40 8.01
C THR A 114 -19.17 8.85 7.60
N PRO A 115 -20.18 9.51 7.02
CA PRO A 115 -20.03 10.89 6.55
C PRO A 115 -19.82 11.85 7.72
N SER A 116 -19.07 12.92 7.50
CA SER A 116 -18.93 13.96 8.52
C SER A 116 -20.27 14.68 8.75
N ARG A 117 -20.36 15.39 9.87
CA ARG A 117 -21.32 16.49 10.03
C ARG A 117 -21.09 17.56 8.95
N GLN A 118 -22.08 18.42 8.76
CA GLN A 118 -21.96 19.58 7.88
C GLN A 118 -20.76 20.43 8.31
N LEU A 119 -19.96 20.86 7.34
CA LEU A 119 -18.72 21.55 7.59
C LEU A 119 -18.97 23.00 8.04
N THR A 120 -18.18 23.45 9.01
CA THR A 120 -18.11 24.87 9.36
C THR A 120 -17.30 25.66 8.31
N PRO A 121 -17.43 26.99 8.24
CA PRO A 121 -16.60 27.82 7.34
C PRO A 121 -15.10 27.59 7.52
N ASP A 122 -14.63 27.42 8.76
CA ASP A 122 -13.21 27.17 9.07
C ASP A 122 -12.73 25.80 8.58
N GLN A 123 -13.60 24.78 8.70
CA GLN A 123 -13.31 23.47 8.15
C GLN A 123 -13.22 23.52 6.62
N VAL A 124 -14.14 24.22 5.95
CA VAL A 124 -14.09 24.43 4.49
C VAL A 124 -12.81 25.17 4.08
N ALA A 125 -12.38 26.18 4.85
CA ALA A 125 -11.11 26.88 4.62
C ALA A 125 -9.91 25.92 4.74
N THR A 126 -9.89 25.07 5.77
CA THR A 126 -8.85 24.04 5.95
C THR A 126 -8.79 23.07 4.77
N TRP A 127 -9.94 22.56 4.31
CA TRP A 127 -10.01 21.71 3.11
C TRP A 127 -9.47 22.42 1.87
N ARG A 128 -9.80 23.70 1.67
CA ARG A 128 -9.32 24.51 0.56
C ARG A 128 -7.80 24.70 0.61
N GLU A 129 -7.23 24.96 1.79
CA GLU A 129 -5.80 25.13 1.99
C GLU A 129 -5.03 23.84 1.68
N LEU A 130 -5.45 22.72 2.27
CA LEU A 130 -4.86 21.41 2.04
C LEU A 130 -4.95 21.00 0.56
N LEU A 131 -6.11 21.20 -0.06
CA LEU A 131 -6.31 20.90 -1.48
C LEU A 131 -5.45 21.79 -2.37
N THR A 132 -5.31 23.09 -2.03
CA THR A 132 -4.48 24.02 -2.79
C THR A 132 -3.01 23.62 -2.73
N ALA A 133 -2.50 23.28 -1.55
CA ALA A 133 -1.12 22.82 -1.38
C ALA A 133 -0.88 21.46 -2.08
N GLY A 134 -1.81 20.52 -1.95
CA GLY A 134 -1.74 19.22 -2.64
C GLY A 134 -1.81 19.36 -4.16
N TRP A 135 -2.65 20.27 -4.66
CA TRP A 135 -2.75 20.55 -6.10
C TRP A 135 -1.48 21.16 -6.67
N ARG A 136 -0.81 22.07 -5.93
CA ARG A 136 0.51 22.59 -6.31
C ARG A 136 1.54 21.47 -6.41
N LEU A 137 1.58 20.56 -5.43
CA LEU A 137 2.46 19.40 -5.46
C LEU A 137 2.21 18.53 -6.71
N LEU A 138 0.95 18.19 -6.98
CA LEU A 138 0.57 17.36 -8.12
C LEU A 138 0.89 18.01 -9.46
N THR A 139 0.55 19.28 -9.65
CA THR A 139 0.74 19.97 -10.94
C THR A 139 2.20 20.29 -11.24
N THR A 140 3.04 20.47 -10.22
CA THR A 140 4.48 20.76 -10.39
C THR A 140 5.32 19.51 -10.60
N ARG A 141 5.01 18.42 -9.90
CA ARG A 141 5.87 17.22 -9.85
C ARG A 141 5.24 15.96 -10.42
N HIS A 142 3.92 15.90 -10.49
CA HIS A 142 3.14 14.73 -10.91
C HIS A 142 2.13 15.10 -12.01
N ARG A 143 2.55 15.93 -12.97
CA ARG A 143 1.66 16.58 -13.95
C ARG A 143 0.71 15.61 -14.67
N PRO A 144 1.14 14.44 -15.18
CA PRO A 144 0.21 13.50 -15.80
C PRO A 144 -0.90 13.03 -14.85
N ALA A 145 -0.58 12.82 -13.57
CA ALA A 145 -1.55 12.41 -12.57
C ALA A 145 -2.52 13.55 -12.21
N ALA A 146 -2.03 14.79 -12.19
CA ALA A 146 -2.86 15.98 -12.00
C ALA A 146 -3.88 16.14 -13.15
N GLU A 147 -3.46 15.93 -14.39
CA GLU A 147 -4.34 16.02 -15.57
C GLU A 147 -5.47 14.99 -15.51
N ILE A 148 -5.15 13.74 -15.13
CA ILE A 148 -6.15 12.70 -14.89
C ILE A 148 -7.11 13.12 -13.77
N LEU A 149 -6.58 13.62 -12.65
CA LEU A 149 -7.41 14.03 -11.51
C LEU A 149 -8.37 15.16 -11.88
N ALA A 150 -7.91 16.21 -12.58
CA ALA A 150 -8.78 17.28 -13.10
C ALA A 150 -9.83 16.76 -14.11
N ALA A 151 -9.48 15.71 -14.85
CA ALA A 151 -10.36 15.06 -15.81
C ALA A 151 -11.27 13.97 -15.19
N VAL A 152 -11.22 13.69 -13.89
CA VAL A 152 -12.06 12.66 -13.25
C VAL A 152 -12.77 13.19 -12.02
N LEU A 153 -12.04 13.78 -11.08
CA LEU A 153 -12.57 14.24 -9.81
C LEU A 153 -13.50 15.42 -9.99
N SER A 154 -14.67 15.33 -9.36
CA SER A 154 -15.69 16.39 -9.37
C SER A 154 -16.36 16.58 -8.02
N VAL A 155 -16.37 15.55 -7.16
CA VAL A 155 -16.95 15.61 -5.82
C VAL A 155 -15.99 15.00 -4.80
N ILE A 156 -15.78 15.70 -3.68
CA ILE A 156 -15.18 15.16 -2.47
C ILE A 156 -16.28 15.08 -1.41
N VAL A 157 -16.47 13.91 -0.81
CA VAL A 157 -17.39 13.67 0.30
C VAL A 157 -16.55 13.59 1.59
N PRO A 158 -16.59 14.60 2.47
CA PRO A 158 -15.90 14.54 3.74
C PRO A 158 -16.50 13.46 4.65
N VAL A 159 -15.65 12.67 5.29
CA VAL A 159 -16.03 11.59 6.21
C VAL A 159 -15.35 11.77 7.56
N GLU A 160 -15.92 11.14 8.59
CA GLU A 160 -15.32 11.12 9.92
C GLU A 160 -13.95 10.42 9.86
N ALA A 161 -12.96 11.03 10.53
CA ALA A 161 -11.68 10.37 10.74
C ALA A 161 -11.87 9.25 11.76
N ASP A 162 -11.24 8.10 11.51
CA ASP A 162 -11.06 7.08 12.55
C ASP A 162 -9.80 7.46 13.35
N PRO A 163 -9.89 7.72 14.67
CA PRO A 163 -8.76 8.12 15.52
C PRO A 163 -7.55 7.17 15.48
N GLY A 164 -7.76 5.91 15.09
CA GLY A 164 -6.69 4.90 14.95
C GLY A 164 -6.05 4.80 13.57
N SER A 165 -6.53 5.57 12.58
CA SER A 165 -6.09 5.47 11.18
C SER A 165 -5.49 6.79 10.68
N GLY A 166 -4.42 6.73 9.88
CA GLY A 166 -3.77 7.90 9.27
C GLY A 166 -4.57 8.58 8.15
N GLY A 167 -5.86 8.27 8.02
CA GLY A 167 -6.77 8.73 6.97
C GLY A 167 -7.59 7.59 6.38
N LEU A 168 -8.89 7.82 6.19
CA LEU A 168 -9.81 6.88 5.54
C LEU A 168 -10.25 7.43 4.19
N SER A 169 -10.33 6.55 3.20
CA SER A 169 -10.90 6.90 1.90
C SER A 169 -11.65 5.72 1.28
N ALA A 170 -12.63 6.06 0.43
CA ALA A 170 -13.42 5.11 -0.33
C ALA A 170 -14.01 5.74 -1.59
N THR A 171 -14.21 4.91 -2.61
CA THR A 171 -14.87 5.27 -3.87
C THR A 171 -16.04 4.32 -4.12
N SER A 172 -17.13 4.84 -4.69
CA SER A 172 -18.27 4.03 -5.12
C SER A 172 -18.27 3.80 -6.63
N ALA A 173 -18.51 2.56 -7.06
CA ALA A 173 -18.69 2.20 -8.47
C ALA A 173 -19.93 2.86 -9.11
N HIS A 174 -20.82 3.43 -8.30
CA HIS A 174 -22.03 4.12 -8.76
C HIS A 174 -21.87 5.65 -8.80
N ALA A 175 -20.73 6.18 -8.36
CA ALA A 175 -20.46 7.61 -8.29
C ALA A 175 -19.09 7.95 -8.92
N PHE A 176 -18.93 7.65 -10.22
CA PHE A 176 -17.67 7.92 -10.94
C PHE A 176 -17.24 9.38 -10.81
N GLY A 177 -16.05 9.64 -10.24
CA GLY A 177 -15.55 10.99 -10.00
C GLY A 177 -15.94 11.60 -8.65
N ALA A 178 -16.57 10.83 -7.76
CA ALA A 178 -16.72 11.15 -6.33
C ALA A 178 -15.74 10.35 -5.48
N VAL A 179 -15.14 11.02 -4.51
CA VAL A 179 -14.21 10.44 -3.55
C VAL A 179 -14.69 10.74 -2.14
N ALA A 180 -14.88 9.72 -1.31
CA ALA A 180 -15.05 9.89 0.12
C ALA A 180 -13.68 9.85 0.80
N ILE A 181 -13.34 10.86 1.59
CA ILE A 181 -12.03 10.93 2.26
C ILE A 181 -12.12 11.75 3.55
N SER A 182 -11.44 11.29 4.61
CA SER A 182 -11.37 12.01 5.88
C SER A 182 -10.46 13.23 5.73
N THR A 183 -10.56 14.22 6.61
CA THR A 183 -9.63 15.36 6.58
C THR A 183 -8.18 14.84 6.65
N PRO A 184 -7.35 15.09 5.62
CA PRO A 184 -6.01 14.54 5.57
C PRO A 184 -5.08 15.29 6.52
N GLY A 185 -4.10 14.57 7.11
CA GLY A 185 -3.16 15.16 8.06
C GLY A 185 -2.21 16.19 7.44
N ASP A 186 -1.92 16.06 6.14
CA ASP A 186 -1.07 17.00 5.41
C ASP A 186 -1.40 17.03 3.89
N PRO A 187 -0.90 18.02 3.13
CA PRO A 187 -1.16 18.13 1.69
C PRO A 187 -0.66 16.96 0.82
N ARG A 188 0.41 16.28 1.23
CA ARG A 188 0.98 15.13 0.51
C ARG A 188 0.10 13.90 0.72
N ALA A 189 -0.34 13.64 1.94
CA ALA A 189 -1.33 12.61 2.26
C ALA A 189 -2.63 12.85 1.48
N PHE A 190 -3.07 14.11 1.35
CA PHE A 190 -4.24 14.44 0.54
C PHE A 190 -4.03 14.10 -0.95
N ALA A 191 -2.89 14.52 -1.52
CA ALA A 191 -2.56 14.22 -2.90
C ALA A 191 -2.54 12.71 -3.17
N VAL A 192 -1.89 11.92 -2.31
CA VAL A 192 -1.84 10.45 -2.42
C VAL A 192 -3.23 9.84 -2.32
N GLY A 193 -4.05 10.26 -1.35
CA GLY A 193 -5.42 9.77 -1.18
C GLY A 193 -6.31 10.07 -2.41
N LEU A 194 -6.23 11.29 -2.96
CA LEU A 194 -6.97 11.64 -4.17
C LEU A 194 -6.53 10.82 -5.40
N LEU A 195 -5.23 10.58 -5.55
CA LEU A 195 -4.72 9.74 -6.63
C LEU A 195 -5.20 8.30 -6.50
N HIS A 196 -5.13 7.74 -5.29
CA HIS A 196 -5.59 6.39 -4.98
C HIS A 196 -7.07 6.21 -5.36
N GLU A 197 -7.93 7.09 -4.88
CA GLU A 197 -9.37 7.01 -5.10
C GLU A 197 -9.77 7.33 -6.55
N CYS A 198 -9.01 8.21 -7.22
CA CYS A 198 -9.18 8.45 -8.65
C CYS A 198 -8.95 7.17 -9.48
N GLN A 199 -7.94 6.37 -9.12
CA GLN A 199 -7.70 5.10 -9.79
C GLN A 199 -8.81 4.08 -9.53
N HIS A 200 -9.37 4.02 -8.31
CA HIS A 200 -10.58 3.23 -8.08
C HIS A 200 -11.75 3.68 -8.97
N SER A 201 -11.96 4.98 -9.14
CA SER A 201 -12.97 5.50 -10.07
C SER A 201 -12.73 5.03 -11.50
N LEU A 202 -11.49 5.11 -12.00
CA LEU A 202 -11.12 4.66 -13.34
C LEU A 202 -11.35 3.15 -13.53
N LEU A 203 -10.92 2.33 -12.58
CA LEU A 203 -11.11 0.88 -12.66
C LEU A 203 -12.59 0.50 -12.58
N ASN A 204 -13.36 1.13 -11.71
CA ASN A 204 -14.81 0.93 -11.64
C ASN A 204 -15.49 1.25 -12.98
N ALA A 205 -15.11 2.36 -13.63
CA ALA A 205 -15.63 2.69 -14.95
C ALA A 205 -15.16 1.70 -16.03
N THR A 206 -13.94 1.19 -15.92
CA THR A 206 -13.40 0.16 -16.82
C THR A 206 -14.20 -1.13 -16.71
N ASN A 207 -14.52 -1.57 -15.48
CA ASN A 207 -15.34 -2.74 -15.20
C ASN A 207 -16.81 -2.61 -15.69
N THR A 208 -17.26 -1.41 -16.07
CA THR A 208 -18.55 -1.27 -16.77
C THR A 208 -18.47 -1.56 -18.27
N LEU A 209 -17.27 -1.62 -18.83
CA LEU A 209 -17.00 -1.86 -20.24
C LEU A 209 -16.38 -3.23 -20.50
N PHE A 210 -15.54 -3.71 -19.58
CA PHE A 210 -14.80 -4.96 -19.70
C PHE A 210 -14.84 -5.70 -18.38
N ASP A 211 -15.28 -6.97 -18.40
CA ASP A 211 -15.09 -7.85 -17.25
C ASP A 211 -13.61 -8.26 -17.22
N LEU A 212 -12.91 -7.94 -16.11
CA LEU A 212 -11.47 -8.21 -15.96
C LEU A 212 -11.19 -9.47 -15.13
N VAL A 213 -12.13 -9.87 -14.28
CA VAL A 213 -12.00 -11.03 -13.39
C VAL A 213 -13.26 -11.86 -13.53
N ASP A 214 -13.11 -13.15 -13.77
CA ASP A 214 -14.24 -14.06 -13.84
C ASP A 214 -14.93 -14.16 -12.47
N PRO A 215 -16.26 -14.37 -12.45
CA PRO A 215 -16.97 -14.58 -11.19
C PRO A 215 -16.51 -15.90 -10.54
N GLY A 216 -16.33 -15.86 -9.23
CA GLY A 216 -15.77 -16.99 -8.48
C GLY A 216 -14.26 -16.86 -8.26
N GLY A 217 -13.63 -17.93 -7.79
CA GLY A 217 -12.21 -17.96 -7.45
C GLY A 217 -11.91 -17.85 -5.96
N PRO A 218 -10.67 -18.17 -5.57
CA PRO A 218 -10.27 -18.21 -4.17
C PRO A 218 -10.21 -16.82 -3.56
N ARG A 219 -10.31 -16.76 -2.24
CA ARG A 219 -9.91 -15.58 -1.49
C ARG A 219 -8.41 -15.66 -1.23
N VAL A 220 -7.72 -14.55 -1.43
CA VAL A 220 -6.25 -14.49 -1.37
C VAL A 220 -5.79 -13.41 -0.39
N CYS A 221 -4.52 -13.50 -0.01
CA CYS A 221 -3.87 -12.45 0.76
C CYS A 221 -3.78 -11.17 -0.06
N SER A 222 -4.00 -10.02 0.58
CA SER A 222 -3.92 -8.70 -0.02
C SER A 222 -2.89 -7.88 0.74
N PRO A 223 -1.89 -7.25 0.09
CA PRO A 223 -0.87 -6.45 0.79
C PRO A 223 -1.39 -5.23 1.55
N TRP A 224 -2.66 -4.85 1.36
CA TRP A 224 -3.25 -3.62 1.92
C TRP A 224 -4.32 -3.87 2.98
N ARG A 225 -4.71 -5.13 3.20
CA ARG A 225 -5.84 -5.52 4.07
C ARG A 225 -5.54 -6.80 4.80
N GLU A 226 -6.06 -6.94 6.01
CA GLU A 226 -5.87 -8.15 6.81
C GLU A 226 -6.92 -9.23 6.57
N ASP A 227 -8.03 -8.92 5.89
CA ASP A 227 -9.06 -9.89 5.54
C ASP A 227 -8.78 -10.61 4.21
N PRO A 228 -9.23 -11.87 4.02
CA PRO A 228 -9.10 -12.59 2.75
C PRO A 228 -9.95 -11.94 1.65
N ARG A 229 -9.30 -11.55 0.55
CA ARG A 229 -9.91 -10.74 -0.52
C ARG A 229 -10.27 -11.59 -1.73
N PRO A 230 -11.44 -11.37 -2.36
CA PRO A 230 -11.67 -11.91 -3.70
C PRO A 230 -10.66 -11.29 -4.68
N LEU A 231 -10.36 -11.99 -5.79
CA LEU A 231 -9.40 -11.54 -6.80
C LEU A 231 -9.73 -10.17 -7.39
N ALA A 232 -11.01 -9.88 -7.65
CA ALA A 232 -11.45 -8.55 -8.06
C ALA A 232 -11.04 -7.47 -7.04
N GLY A 233 -11.12 -7.78 -5.74
CA GLY A 233 -10.65 -6.90 -4.67
C GLY A 233 -9.13 -6.73 -4.63
N LEU A 234 -8.36 -7.78 -4.94
CA LEU A 234 -6.91 -7.70 -5.07
C LEU A 234 -6.52 -6.79 -6.27
N LEU A 235 -7.17 -6.95 -7.42
CA LEU A 235 -6.98 -6.10 -8.59
C LEU A 235 -7.26 -4.62 -8.30
N HIS A 236 -8.35 -4.32 -7.58
CA HIS A 236 -8.66 -2.95 -7.19
C HIS A 236 -7.53 -2.29 -6.39
N GLY A 237 -6.99 -2.99 -5.40
CA GLY A 237 -5.88 -2.49 -4.61
C GLY A 237 -4.61 -2.33 -5.45
N ALA A 238 -4.26 -3.32 -6.27
CA ALA A 238 -3.06 -3.30 -7.10
C ALA A 238 -3.05 -2.10 -8.04
N TYR A 239 -4.18 -1.85 -8.71
CA TYR A 239 -4.32 -0.76 -9.67
C TYR A 239 -4.22 0.62 -9.01
N ALA A 240 -4.83 0.81 -7.84
CA ALA A 240 -4.70 2.06 -7.09
C ALA A 240 -3.27 2.28 -6.59
N TYR A 241 -2.66 1.26 -5.98
CA TYR A 241 -1.31 1.34 -5.43
C TYR A 241 -0.22 1.41 -6.50
N GLN A 242 -0.45 1.01 -7.75
CA GLN A 242 0.47 1.28 -8.85
C GLN A 242 0.71 2.79 -9.04
N SER A 243 -0.34 3.60 -8.92
CA SER A 243 -0.21 5.06 -9.06
C SER A 243 0.40 5.70 -7.80
N VAL A 244 0.12 5.15 -6.62
CA VAL A 244 0.77 5.54 -5.36
C VAL A 244 2.27 5.23 -5.42
N THR A 245 2.65 4.05 -5.91
CA THR A 245 4.05 3.63 -6.09
C THR A 245 4.78 4.61 -7.01
N ARG A 246 4.17 4.98 -8.14
CA ARG A 246 4.73 5.98 -9.06
C ARG A 246 4.92 7.35 -8.41
N PHE A 247 3.95 7.79 -7.60
CA PHE A 247 4.08 9.03 -6.84
C PHE A 247 5.32 8.98 -5.94
N TRP A 248 5.48 7.91 -5.16
CA TRP A 248 6.62 7.76 -4.27
C TRP A 248 7.95 7.61 -4.99
N ARG A 249 7.96 6.94 -6.16
CA ARG A 249 9.13 6.87 -7.05
C ARG A 249 9.66 8.26 -7.39
N THR A 250 8.77 9.16 -7.82
CA THR A 250 9.12 10.55 -8.13
C THR A 250 9.56 11.34 -6.89
N GLU A 251 8.90 11.14 -5.75
CA GLU A 251 9.28 11.81 -4.50
C GLU A 251 10.64 11.34 -3.96
N ALA A 252 10.97 10.05 -4.12
CA ALA A 252 12.25 9.46 -3.74
C ALA A 252 13.41 9.98 -4.61
N ALA A 253 13.18 10.16 -5.91
CA ALA A 253 14.21 10.59 -6.88
C ALA A 253 14.80 11.98 -6.60
N VAL A 254 14.11 12.83 -5.81
CA VAL A 254 14.57 14.20 -5.51
C VAL A 254 15.75 14.24 -4.54
N ARG A 255 16.17 13.11 -4.00
CA ARG A 255 17.30 13.01 -3.07
C ARG A 255 18.64 12.60 -3.69
N ILE A 256 18.73 12.35 -5.00
CA ILE A 256 19.99 11.90 -5.61
C ILE A 256 20.52 12.90 -6.66
N PRO A 257 21.20 13.99 -6.27
CA PRO A 257 22.44 14.33 -6.95
C PRO A 257 23.46 13.27 -6.51
N ALA A 258 23.89 12.42 -7.44
CA ALA A 258 25.00 11.52 -7.20
C ALA A 258 26.15 12.33 -6.59
N GLN A 259 26.53 12.03 -5.34
CA GLN A 259 27.86 12.36 -4.89
C GLN A 259 28.78 11.68 -5.89
N ARG A 260 29.37 12.47 -6.79
CA ARG A 260 30.57 12.07 -7.52
C ARG A 260 31.57 11.73 -6.42
N GLN A 261 31.65 10.45 -6.04
CA GLN A 261 32.83 9.89 -5.43
C GLN A 261 33.96 10.35 -6.32
N GLY A 262 34.86 11.15 -5.75
CA GLY A 262 36.01 11.67 -6.46
C GLY A 262 36.73 10.50 -7.10
N ARG A 263 36.60 10.34 -8.41
CA ARG A 263 37.64 9.74 -9.21
C ARG A 263 38.84 10.67 -9.02
N THR A 264 39.69 10.34 -8.06
CA THR A 264 41.10 10.72 -8.11
C THR A 264 41.60 10.17 -9.43
N ALA A 265 41.61 11.04 -10.44
CA ALA A 265 42.34 10.80 -11.67
C ALA A 265 43.80 10.71 -11.26
N LEU A 266 44.32 9.49 -11.17
CA LEU A 266 45.75 9.24 -11.25
C LEU A 266 46.20 9.68 -12.65
N THR A 267 46.62 10.95 -12.74
CA THR A 267 47.46 11.43 -13.84
C THR A 267 48.74 10.58 -13.87
N PRO A 268 49.16 10.05 -15.03
CA PRO A 268 50.42 9.36 -15.13
C PRO A 268 51.54 10.41 -15.05
N ARG A 269 52.34 10.35 -13.97
CA ARG A 269 53.51 11.22 -13.84
C ARG A 269 54.66 10.57 -14.61
N SER A 270 55.06 11.22 -15.70
CA SER A 270 56.29 10.93 -16.43
C SER A 270 57.49 10.93 -15.49
N ALA A 271 58.35 9.93 -15.63
CA ALA A 271 59.61 9.79 -14.91
C ALA A 271 60.57 10.95 -15.24
N PRO A 272 61.40 11.33 -14.26
CA PRO A 272 62.78 11.68 -14.55
C PRO A 272 63.75 10.75 -13.83
N THR A 273 64.84 10.54 -14.54
CA THR A 273 66.02 9.74 -14.28
C THR A 273 66.91 10.29 -13.17
N ASP A 274 67.43 9.33 -12.40
CA ASP A 274 68.81 9.20 -11.92
C ASP A 274 69.34 9.98 -10.68
N ASN A 275 69.94 9.13 -9.83
CA ASN A 275 71.13 9.24 -8.97
C ASN A 275 71.20 9.98 -7.62
N SER A 276 71.71 9.18 -6.67
CA SER A 276 72.68 9.50 -5.59
C SER A 276 72.19 9.69 -4.14
N LEU A 277 72.41 8.60 -3.39
CA LEU A 277 73.09 8.47 -2.08
C LEU A 277 72.64 9.23 -0.81
N ALA A 278 72.49 8.39 0.24
CA ALA A 278 72.90 8.57 1.64
C ALA A 278 72.01 9.38 2.60
N HIS A 279 71.36 8.68 3.55
CA HIS A 279 71.66 8.70 5.00
C HIS A 279 70.46 8.20 5.84
N LEU A 280 70.68 7.15 6.62
CA LEU A 280 69.95 6.91 7.87
C LEU A 280 70.54 7.81 8.97
N PRO A 281 69.76 8.16 10.00
CA PRO A 281 70.04 7.50 11.27
C PRO A 281 68.81 7.09 12.10
N VAL A 282 69.10 6.16 13.00
CA VAL A 282 68.30 5.61 14.11
C VAL A 282 68.33 6.56 15.32
N ALA A 283 67.23 6.69 16.06
CA ALA A 283 67.22 7.03 17.50
C ALA A 283 65.92 6.56 18.19
N GLU A 284 66.05 6.21 19.46
CA GLU A 284 65.22 5.33 20.34
C GLU A 284 64.09 6.03 21.16
N PRO A 285 63.24 5.28 21.94
CA PRO A 285 62.01 5.73 22.65
C PRO A 285 62.33 6.40 24.04
N PRO A 286 61.42 6.84 24.96
CA PRO A 286 60.00 6.44 25.23
C PRO A 286 59.01 7.56 25.69
N ALA A 287 57.73 7.21 25.88
CA ALA A 287 56.95 7.46 27.11
C ALA A 287 55.43 7.32 26.90
N LEU A 288 54.80 6.65 27.85
CA LEU A 288 53.37 6.44 28.03
C LEU A 288 52.66 7.76 28.38
N HIS A 289 51.49 8.04 27.76
CA HIS A 289 50.36 8.68 28.44
C HIS A 289 49.06 8.47 27.66
N GLU A 290 48.20 7.65 28.28
CA GLU A 290 46.74 7.78 28.49
C GLU A 290 45.77 8.17 27.37
N ALA A 291 44.67 7.40 27.36
CA ALA A 291 43.54 7.45 26.46
C ALA A 291 42.68 8.72 26.60
N GLY A 292 42.13 9.18 25.47
CA GLY A 292 41.03 10.15 25.37
C GLY A 292 40.28 9.96 24.03
N PRO A 293 38.95 10.16 23.98
CA PRO A 293 38.07 9.40 23.11
C PRO A 293 38.01 9.89 21.66
N ARG A 294 37.87 8.93 20.74
CA ARG A 294 37.60 9.16 19.31
C ARG A 294 36.26 9.86 19.13
N GLY A 295 36.28 10.95 18.38
CA GLY A 295 35.14 11.82 18.11
C GLY A 295 33.97 11.11 17.43
N THR A 296 32.77 11.45 17.90
CA THR A 296 31.48 11.16 17.31
C THR A 296 31.29 11.99 16.04
N ALA A 297 31.20 11.34 14.89
CA ALA A 297 30.74 11.98 13.66
C ALA A 297 29.20 11.98 13.63
N THR A 298 28.58 12.97 14.26
CA THR A 298 27.15 13.26 14.12
C THR A 298 26.93 14.09 12.85
N GLY A 299 26.71 13.40 11.72
CA GLY A 299 26.17 14.04 10.52
C GLY A 299 24.68 14.33 10.70
N SER A 300 24.32 15.57 11.07
CA SER A 300 22.93 16.01 11.15
C SER A 300 22.31 16.00 9.75
N ALA A 301 21.43 15.04 9.48
CA ALA A 301 20.57 15.06 8.30
C ALA A 301 19.54 16.19 8.47
N GLY A 302 19.61 17.23 7.63
CA GLY A 302 18.62 18.31 7.66
C GLY A 302 17.19 17.81 7.35
N PRO A 303 16.14 18.60 7.66
CA PRO A 303 14.73 18.21 7.54
C PRO A 303 14.30 17.79 6.12
N ALA A 304 15.01 18.25 5.07
CA ALA A 304 14.80 17.82 3.69
C ALA A 304 15.26 16.37 3.41
N GLY A 305 16.13 15.81 4.25
CA GLY A 305 16.69 14.47 4.10
C GLY A 305 15.80 13.35 4.64
N LEU A 306 14.94 13.62 5.63
CA LEU A 306 14.09 12.62 6.29
C LEU A 306 12.79 12.35 5.51
N GLY A 307 12.14 13.41 5.01
CA GLY A 307 10.96 13.28 4.14
C GLY A 307 11.24 12.56 2.81
N GLY A 308 12.51 12.43 2.42
CA GLY A 308 12.96 11.63 1.27
C GLY A 308 13.16 10.14 1.59
N ARG A 309 13.62 9.77 2.80
CA ARG A 309 13.75 8.36 3.20
C ARG A 309 12.39 7.68 3.35
N LEU A 310 11.40 8.40 3.88
CA LEU A 310 10.03 7.89 3.93
C LEU A 310 9.46 7.66 2.51
N ALA A 311 9.76 8.54 1.56
CA ALA A 311 9.36 8.34 0.17
C ALA A 311 10.06 7.14 -0.49
N GLU A 312 11.37 6.97 -0.25
CA GLU A 312 12.14 5.78 -0.67
C GLU A 312 11.52 4.50 -0.08
N PHE A 313 11.14 4.51 1.19
CA PHE A 313 10.48 3.39 1.88
C PHE A 313 9.13 3.04 1.27
N GLU A 314 8.24 4.02 1.11
CA GLU A 314 6.91 3.79 0.53
C GLU A 314 7.04 3.30 -0.93
N PHE A 315 7.99 3.84 -1.70
CA PHE A 315 8.28 3.34 -3.05
C PHE A 315 8.72 1.87 -3.04
N ALA A 316 9.71 1.53 -2.20
CA ALA A 316 10.24 0.17 -2.10
C ALA A 316 9.18 -0.83 -1.63
N ARG A 317 8.38 -0.45 -0.63
CA ARG A 317 7.31 -1.29 -0.09
C ARG A 317 6.24 -1.55 -1.14
N TRP A 318 5.74 -0.49 -1.78
CA TRP A 318 4.62 -0.62 -2.70
C TRP A 318 4.97 -1.24 -4.05
N ARG A 319 6.19 -1.02 -4.59
CA ARG A 319 6.58 -1.69 -5.84
C ARG A 319 6.62 -3.21 -5.69
N ALA A 320 7.10 -3.73 -4.56
CA ALA A 320 7.14 -5.17 -4.29
C ALA A 320 5.72 -5.72 -4.03
N ALA A 321 4.91 -5.00 -3.25
CA ALA A 321 3.53 -5.39 -2.96
C ALA A 321 2.64 -5.44 -4.22
N VAL A 322 2.74 -4.44 -5.11
CA VAL A 322 1.97 -4.40 -6.36
C VAL A 322 2.44 -5.49 -7.33
N ALA A 323 3.74 -5.75 -7.43
CA ALA A 323 4.28 -6.84 -8.25
C ALA A 323 3.74 -8.21 -7.79
N GLY A 324 3.88 -8.53 -6.50
CA GLY A 324 3.38 -9.80 -5.96
C GLY A 324 1.85 -9.97 -6.05
N ALA A 325 1.09 -8.87 -5.97
CA ALA A 325 -0.35 -8.90 -6.21
C ALA A 325 -0.69 -9.17 -7.68
N ALA A 326 0.05 -8.58 -8.62
CA ALA A 326 -0.12 -8.83 -10.05
C ALA A 326 0.25 -10.28 -10.42
N GLU A 327 1.35 -10.81 -9.87
CA GLU A 327 1.75 -12.22 -10.01
C GLU A 327 0.65 -13.17 -9.49
N THR A 328 0.10 -12.88 -8.31
CA THR A 328 -1.01 -13.66 -7.73
C THR A 328 -2.25 -13.65 -8.64
N LEU A 329 -2.58 -12.51 -9.22
CA LEU A 329 -3.69 -12.39 -10.17
C LEU A 329 -3.45 -13.19 -11.44
N LEU A 330 -2.26 -13.09 -12.03
CA LEU A 330 -1.88 -13.82 -13.26
C LEU A 330 -1.85 -15.34 -13.03
N ALA A 331 -1.36 -15.79 -11.86
CA ALA A 331 -1.32 -17.21 -11.51
C ALA A 331 -2.69 -17.78 -11.11
N SER A 332 -3.72 -16.95 -10.93
CA SER A 332 -5.01 -17.39 -10.37
C SER A 332 -5.85 -18.25 -11.32
N GLY A 333 -5.64 -18.15 -12.64
CA GLY A 333 -6.49 -18.81 -13.64
C GLY A 333 -7.93 -18.28 -13.71
N HIS A 334 -8.21 -17.11 -13.12
CA HIS A 334 -9.55 -16.50 -13.02
C HIS A 334 -9.62 -15.08 -13.61
N LEU A 335 -8.68 -14.73 -14.48
CA LEU A 335 -8.74 -13.50 -15.27
C LEU A 335 -9.39 -13.79 -16.63
N THR A 336 -10.22 -12.87 -17.11
CA THR A 336 -10.65 -12.92 -18.51
C THR A 336 -9.47 -12.60 -19.43
N LEU A 337 -9.59 -12.83 -20.74
CA LEU A 337 -8.56 -12.40 -21.71
C LEU A 337 -8.24 -10.90 -21.63
N ALA A 338 -9.24 -10.05 -21.33
CA ALA A 338 -9.02 -8.63 -21.13
C ALA A 338 -8.30 -8.38 -19.79
N GLY A 339 -8.68 -9.12 -18.75
CA GLY A 339 -8.03 -9.12 -17.43
C GLY A 339 -6.56 -9.48 -17.48
N GLU A 340 -6.21 -10.58 -18.16
CA GLU A 340 -4.81 -11.02 -18.32
C GLU A 340 -3.96 -9.92 -18.96
N ARG A 341 -4.43 -9.34 -20.07
CA ARG A 341 -3.74 -8.22 -20.73
C ARG A 341 -3.61 -7.00 -19.83
N PHE A 342 -4.67 -6.67 -19.09
CA PHE A 342 -4.68 -5.52 -18.20
C PHE A 342 -3.68 -5.72 -17.05
N VAL A 343 -3.71 -6.86 -16.39
CA VAL A 343 -2.81 -7.19 -15.27
C VAL A 343 -1.37 -7.38 -15.76
N GLN A 344 -1.13 -7.93 -16.95
CA GLN A 344 0.21 -8.04 -17.52
C GLN A 344 0.84 -6.66 -17.71
N VAL A 345 0.10 -5.67 -18.24
CA VAL A 345 0.62 -4.30 -18.37
C VAL A 345 0.94 -3.69 -17.00
N MET A 346 0.10 -3.94 -15.99
CA MET A 346 0.38 -3.50 -14.61
C MET A 346 1.67 -4.14 -14.06
N HIS A 347 1.81 -5.45 -14.26
CA HIS A 347 2.98 -6.23 -13.87
C HIS A 347 4.26 -5.72 -14.55
N ASP A 348 4.22 -5.47 -15.85
CA ASP A 348 5.38 -5.00 -16.62
C ASP A 348 5.79 -3.57 -16.20
N GLU A 349 4.82 -2.67 -15.97
CA GLU A 349 5.09 -1.31 -15.51
C GLU A 349 5.79 -1.30 -14.14
N VAL A 350 5.31 -2.09 -13.17
CA VAL A 350 5.95 -2.19 -11.84
C VAL A 350 7.23 -3.03 -11.86
N GLY A 351 7.32 -4.01 -12.77
CA GLY A 351 8.51 -4.80 -13.04
C GLY A 351 9.68 -3.92 -13.45
N GLY A 352 9.42 -2.90 -14.28
CA GLY A 352 10.39 -1.88 -14.67
C GLY A 352 10.92 -1.01 -13.52
N TRP A 353 10.35 -1.10 -12.31
CA TRP A 353 10.77 -0.34 -11.13
C TRP A 353 11.51 -1.18 -10.09
N GLN A 354 11.55 -2.51 -10.24
CA GLN A 354 12.17 -3.39 -9.24
C GLN A 354 13.69 -3.14 -9.13
N GLY A 355 14.34 -2.77 -10.23
CA GLY A 355 15.77 -2.46 -10.29
C GLY A 355 16.15 -1.04 -9.83
N ASP A 356 15.18 -0.18 -9.51
CA ASP A 356 15.49 1.18 -9.06
C ASP A 356 16.23 1.14 -7.71
N ALA A 357 17.30 1.92 -7.60
CA ALA A 357 18.13 1.95 -6.41
C ALA A 357 17.36 2.50 -5.19
N VAL A 358 17.50 1.81 -4.06
CA VAL A 358 16.97 2.19 -2.75
C VAL A 358 18.08 1.97 -1.73
N ASP A 359 18.21 2.86 -0.75
CA ASP A 359 19.12 2.67 0.37
C ASP A 359 18.91 1.30 1.05
N SER A 360 19.99 0.57 1.36
CA SER A 360 19.89 -0.81 1.84
C SER A 360 19.17 -0.94 3.17
N ARG A 361 19.29 0.06 4.06
CA ARG A 361 18.52 0.09 5.32
C ARG A 361 17.04 0.31 5.03
N VAL A 362 16.71 1.22 4.12
CA VAL A 362 15.32 1.48 3.72
C VAL A 362 14.70 0.25 3.04
N ALA A 363 15.43 -0.40 2.13
CA ALA A 363 14.98 -1.62 1.46
C ALA A 363 14.68 -2.74 2.47
N ARG A 364 15.59 -3.01 3.41
CA ARG A 364 15.37 -3.99 4.49
C ARG A 364 14.10 -3.71 5.28
N LEU A 365 13.86 -2.46 5.65
CA LEU A 365 12.66 -2.09 6.41
C LEU A 365 11.38 -2.27 5.58
N ALA A 366 11.42 -1.95 4.28
CA ALA A 366 10.30 -2.12 3.36
C ALA A 366 9.97 -3.60 3.11
N ASP A 367 10.99 -4.42 2.89
CA ASP A 367 10.87 -5.87 2.74
C ASP A 367 10.32 -6.50 4.03
N GLY A 368 10.86 -6.09 5.18
CA GLY A 368 10.38 -6.52 6.49
C GLY A 368 8.91 -6.14 6.74
N ALA A 369 8.48 -4.93 6.34
CA ALA A 369 7.07 -4.54 6.46
C ALA A 369 6.13 -5.41 5.60
N ASN A 370 6.54 -5.73 4.36
CA ASN A 370 5.78 -6.63 3.49
C ASN A 370 5.75 -8.07 4.03
N ALA A 371 6.88 -8.56 4.56
CA ALA A 371 6.99 -9.88 5.18
C ALA A 371 6.14 -9.98 6.45
N GLU A 372 6.17 -8.96 7.30
CA GLU A 372 5.37 -8.88 8.52
C GLU A 372 3.88 -8.92 8.20
N HIS A 373 3.43 -8.11 7.24
CA HIS A 373 2.03 -8.09 6.81
C HIS A 373 1.58 -9.48 6.35
N ARG A 374 2.40 -10.15 5.55
CA ARG A 374 2.14 -11.53 5.11
C ARG A 374 2.07 -12.48 6.30
N ALA A 375 3.02 -12.42 7.24
CA ALA A 375 3.03 -13.27 8.43
C ALA A 375 1.79 -13.06 9.31
N ARG A 376 1.42 -11.80 9.61
CA ARG A 376 0.18 -11.46 10.34
C ARG A 376 -1.04 -12.01 9.63
N TRP A 377 -1.13 -11.81 8.31
CA TRP A 377 -2.26 -12.31 7.53
C TRP A 377 -2.37 -13.83 7.62
N ARG A 378 -1.27 -14.57 7.47
CA ARG A 378 -1.28 -16.03 7.56
C ARG A 378 -1.68 -16.53 8.95
N LEU A 379 -1.01 -16.03 9.99
CA LEU A 379 -1.30 -16.35 11.39
C LEU A 379 -2.77 -16.12 11.77
N ARG A 380 -3.39 -15.09 11.19
CA ARG A 380 -4.77 -14.68 11.48
C ARG A 380 -5.80 -15.41 10.65
N ASN A 381 -5.53 -15.67 9.38
CA ASN A 381 -6.53 -16.14 8.42
C ASN A 381 -6.38 -17.60 8.03
N LEU A 382 -5.27 -18.25 8.36
CA LEU A 382 -5.07 -19.66 8.08
C LEU A 382 -5.25 -20.49 9.35
N ALA A 383 -5.85 -21.65 9.17
CA ALA A 383 -5.95 -22.71 10.17
C ALA A 383 -5.25 -23.94 9.64
N VAL A 384 -4.43 -24.54 10.49
CA VAL A 384 -3.89 -25.88 10.26
C VAL A 384 -4.88 -26.86 10.89
N PRO A 385 -5.40 -27.84 10.14
CA PRO A 385 -6.30 -28.84 10.70
C PRO A 385 -5.68 -29.60 11.88
N ASP A 386 -6.48 -29.90 12.91
CA ASP A 386 -5.99 -30.51 14.15
C ASP A 386 -5.39 -31.91 13.93
N ASP A 387 -5.92 -32.67 12.97
CA ASP A 387 -5.40 -33.97 12.54
C ASP A 387 -4.01 -33.84 11.90
N VAL A 388 -3.79 -32.81 11.08
CA VAL A 388 -2.50 -32.49 10.49
C VAL A 388 -1.49 -32.09 11.57
N VAL A 389 -1.89 -31.26 12.54
CA VAL A 389 -1.02 -30.90 13.67
C VAL A 389 -0.65 -32.14 14.48
N ALA A 390 -1.62 -33.01 14.78
CA ALA A 390 -1.39 -34.24 15.52
C ALA A 390 -0.42 -35.19 14.79
N GLU A 391 -0.55 -35.33 13.47
CA GLU A 391 0.36 -36.13 12.65
C GLU A 391 1.79 -35.57 12.70
N LEU A 392 1.95 -34.25 12.52
CA LEU A 392 3.25 -33.57 12.59
C LEU A 392 3.90 -33.72 13.97
N VAL A 393 3.14 -33.50 15.05
CA VAL A 393 3.65 -33.66 16.42
C VAL A 393 4.04 -35.11 16.70
N ALA A 394 3.29 -36.08 16.17
CA ALA A 394 3.63 -37.50 16.31
C ALA A 394 4.91 -37.87 15.54
N ALA A 395 5.09 -37.37 14.31
CA ALA A 395 6.31 -37.56 13.53
C ALA A 395 7.53 -36.92 14.22
N TRP A 396 7.37 -35.70 14.73
CA TRP A 396 8.37 -34.99 15.52
C TRP A 396 8.84 -35.82 16.72
N ARG A 397 7.90 -36.35 17.53
CA ARG A 397 8.21 -37.17 18.71
C ARG A 397 8.92 -38.49 18.35
N ARG A 398 8.71 -39.02 17.15
CA ARG A 398 9.40 -40.22 16.65
C ARG A 398 10.76 -39.92 16.00
N GLY A 399 11.13 -38.65 15.84
CA GLY A 399 12.34 -38.24 15.13
C GLY A 399 12.28 -38.50 13.62
N GLU A 400 11.09 -38.63 13.06
CA GLU A 400 10.86 -38.86 11.63
C GLU A 400 10.93 -37.53 10.86
N PRO A 401 11.24 -37.54 9.54
CA PRO A 401 11.11 -36.34 8.70
C PRO A 401 9.68 -35.78 8.72
N ALA A 402 9.51 -34.46 8.63
CA ALA A 402 8.17 -33.89 8.61
C ALA A 402 7.42 -34.38 7.35
N PRO A 403 6.21 -34.94 7.50
CA PRO A 403 5.38 -35.32 6.36
C PRO A 403 5.09 -34.12 5.45
N ALA A 404 4.62 -34.41 4.23
CA ALA A 404 4.18 -33.36 3.32
C ALA A 404 3.05 -32.56 3.96
N VAL A 405 3.27 -31.26 4.13
CA VAL A 405 2.30 -30.38 4.79
C VAL A 405 1.20 -30.03 3.78
N PRO A 406 -0.08 -30.34 4.06
CA PRO A 406 -1.17 -29.89 3.22
C PRO A 406 -1.31 -28.36 3.29
N GLU A 407 -1.94 -27.77 2.27
CA GLU A 407 -2.17 -26.33 2.25
C GLU A 407 -3.11 -25.92 3.39
N ALA A 408 -2.71 -24.89 4.15
CA ALA A 408 -3.49 -24.40 5.27
C ALA A 408 -4.84 -23.84 4.81
N GLN A 409 -5.89 -24.07 5.61
CA GLN A 409 -7.25 -23.71 5.24
C GLN A 409 -7.58 -22.28 5.65
N LEU A 410 -8.29 -21.55 4.80
CA LEU A 410 -8.84 -20.25 5.16
C LEU A 410 -9.85 -20.41 6.31
N ARG A 411 -9.62 -19.67 7.39
CA ARG A 411 -10.62 -19.45 8.44
C ARG A 411 -11.80 -18.71 7.84
N ARG A 412 -13.02 -19.11 8.22
CA ARG A 412 -14.24 -18.38 7.84
C ARG A 412 -14.18 -16.99 8.48
N TYR A 413 -14.19 -15.96 7.65
CA TYR A 413 -14.21 -14.57 8.09
C TYR A 413 -14.97 -13.71 7.08
N ASP A 414 -16.04 -13.07 7.55
CA ASP A 414 -16.94 -12.25 6.72
C ASP A 414 -16.82 -10.74 7.00
N GLY A 415 -15.80 -10.32 7.77
CA GLY A 415 -15.59 -8.91 8.13
C GLY A 415 -14.61 -8.15 7.21
N ARG A 416 -14.54 -6.84 7.39
CA ARG A 416 -13.48 -5.97 6.84
C ARG A 416 -12.45 -5.68 7.93
N ARG A 417 -11.17 -5.74 7.61
CA ARG A 417 -10.10 -5.35 8.54
C ARG A 417 -8.96 -4.63 7.82
N LEU A 418 -8.64 -3.45 8.32
CA LEU A 418 -7.50 -2.64 7.84
C LEU A 418 -6.19 -3.13 8.47
N GLU A 419 -5.08 -2.83 7.80
CA GLU A 419 -3.74 -3.03 8.36
C GLU A 419 -3.56 -2.18 9.64
N ASN A 420 -3.12 -2.82 10.72
CA ASN A 420 -2.76 -2.15 11.95
C ASN A 420 -1.48 -2.79 12.54
N SER A 421 -0.33 -2.27 12.12
CA SER A 421 0.99 -2.75 12.55
C SER A 421 1.69 -1.74 13.44
N VAL A 422 2.02 -2.17 14.66
CA VAL A 422 2.85 -1.38 15.58
C VAL A 422 4.22 -1.12 14.96
N ARG A 423 4.86 -2.14 14.40
CA ARG A 423 6.20 -2.03 13.80
C ARG A 423 6.23 -1.13 12.58
N LEU A 424 5.23 -1.20 11.69
CA LEU A 424 5.11 -0.27 10.57
C LEU A 424 5.02 1.18 11.06
N ALA A 425 4.24 1.44 12.12
CA ALA A 425 4.16 2.76 12.73
C ALA A 425 5.51 3.24 13.29
N LEU A 426 6.30 2.34 13.87
CA LEU A 426 7.66 2.63 14.34
C LEU A 426 8.62 2.93 13.19
N VAL A 427 8.55 2.17 12.10
CA VAL A 427 9.34 2.43 10.88
C VAL A 427 9.00 3.79 10.29
N HIS A 428 7.71 4.13 10.18
CA HIS A 428 7.30 5.45 9.72
C HIS A 428 7.82 6.57 10.62
N ARG A 429 7.75 6.40 11.94
CA ARG A 429 8.30 7.37 12.90
C ARG A 429 9.81 7.55 12.72
N LEU A 430 10.56 6.45 12.68
CA LEU A 430 12.01 6.44 12.47
C LEU A 430 12.40 7.19 11.19
N LEU A 431 11.72 6.91 10.08
CA LEU A 431 12.06 7.49 8.79
C LEU A 431 11.60 8.94 8.62
N ARG A 432 10.49 9.34 9.27
CA ARG A 432 9.97 10.70 9.24
C ARG A 432 10.75 11.64 10.15
N ASP A 433 10.99 11.22 11.38
CA ASP A 433 11.49 12.09 12.44
C ASP A 433 13.01 11.93 12.62
N GLY A 434 13.60 10.88 12.05
CA GLY A 434 15.02 10.52 12.25
C GLY A 434 15.32 10.06 13.68
N ASP A 435 14.29 10.05 14.53
CA ASP A 435 14.38 9.66 15.93
C ASP A 435 14.29 8.15 16.01
N HIS A 436 15.31 7.54 16.60
CA HIS A 436 15.21 6.17 17.03
C HIS A 436 14.35 6.18 18.28
N PRO A 437 13.17 5.53 18.29
CA PRO A 437 12.28 5.61 19.44
C PRO A 437 12.91 4.96 20.70
N GLY A 438 14.12 4.39 20.62
CA GLY A 438 14.99 4.03 21.74
C GLY A 438 15.75 5.21 22.38
N ARG A 439 15.08 5.99 23.24
CA ARG A 439 15.69 6.50 24.48
C ARG A 439 14.89 5.93 25.65
N ALA A 440 15.59 5.51 26.70
CA ALA A 440 15.01 4.86 27.87
C ALA A 440 13.67 5.49 28.29
N GLY A 441 12.60 4.69 28.33
CA GLY A 441 11.24 5.13 28.70
C GLY A 441 10.20 5.15 27.57
N SER A 442 10.51 4.69 26.35
CA SER A 442 9.58 4.72 25.20
C SER A 442 8.52 3.60 25.16
N GLY A 443 8.64 2.56 25.99
CA GLY A 443 7.68 1.45 26.05
C GLY A 443 7.72 0.49 24.86
N LEU A 444 8.78 0.53 24.04
CA LEU A 444 9.00 -0.39 22.92
C LEU A 444 9.35 -1.79 23.40
N ARG A 445 8.96 -2.81 22.64
CA ARG A 445 9.44 -4.18 22.85
C ARG A 445 10.92 -4.27 22.45
N PRO A 446 11.80 -4.93 23.23
CA PRO A 446 13.22 -5.05 22.90
C PRO A 446 13.49 -5.60 21.49
N GLY A 447 12.67 -6.55 21.02
CA GLY A 447 12.80 -7.08 19.66
C GLY A 447 12.50 -6.04 18.58
N ASP A 448 11.55 -5.12 18.81
CA ASP A 448 11.19 -4.08 17.84
C ASP A 448 12.32 -3.07 17.69
N ASP A 449 12.97 -2.73 18.80
CA ASP A 449 14.13 -1.85 18.87
C ASP A 449 15.31 -2.42 18.06
N ALA A 450 15.69 -3.66 18.36
CA ALA A 450 16.76 -4.38 17.65
C ALA A 450 16.46 -4.55 16.14
N TYR A 451 15.19 -4.79 15.77
CA TYR A 451 14.77 -4.87 14.37
C TYR A 451 15.01 -3.54 13.62
N LEU A 452 14.70 -2.40 14.26
CA LEU A 452 14.89 -1.07 13.66
C LEU A 452 16.38 -0.76 13.42
N ASP A 453 17.26 -1.26 14.30
CA ASP A 453 18.72 -1.17 14.13
C ASP A 453 19.28 -2.13 13.09
N GLY A 454 18.52 -3.17 12.73
CA GLY A 454 18.96 -4.21 11.80
C GLY A 454 19.76 -5.31 12.47
N GLU A 455 19.65 -5.45 13.79
CA GLU A 455 20.25 -6.51 14.58
C GLU A 455 19.34 -7.74 14.59
N ALA A 456 19.23 -8.43 13.45
CA ALA A 456 18.27 -9.54 13.28
C ALA A 456 18.41 -10.65 14.35
N GLY A 457 19.65 -11.00 14.75
CA GLY A 457 19.89 -11.99 15.79
C GLY A 457 19.42 -11.54 17.18
N THR A 458 19.72 -10.30 17.57
CA THR A 458 19.24 -9.70 18.82
C THR A 458 17.72 -9.62 18.83
N ALA A 459 17.11 -9.19 17.71
CA ALA A 459 15.66 -9.11 17.56
C ALA A 459 15.02 -10.50 17.67
N TYR A 460 15.58 -11.52 17.02
CA TYR A 460 15.10 -12.89 17.08
C TYR A 460 15.11 -13.42 18.53
N ALA A 461 16.24 -13.31 19.22
CA ALA A 461 16.37 -13.75 20.61
C ALA A 461 15.35 -13.07 21.54
N ALA A 462 15.16 -11.75 21.39
CA ALA A 462 14.18 -10.99 22.15
C ALA A 462 12.72 -11.44 21.87
N TYR A 463 12.37 -11.77 20.61
CA TYR A 463 11.03 -12.29 20.31
C TYR A 463 10.80 -13.69 20.86
N VAL A 464 11.82 -14.57 20.84
CA VAL A 464 11.73 -15.91 21.43
C VAL A 464 11.48 -15.80 22.94
N GLU A 465 12.20 -14.91 23.63
CA GLU A 465 11.98 -14.63 25.05
C GLU A 465 10.57 -14.09 25.32
N ASP A 466 10.12 -13.11 24.53
CA ASP A 466 8.76 -12.55 24.62
C ASP A 466 7.67 -13.61 24.41
N LEU A 467 7.87 -14.61 23.55
CA LEU A 467 6.90 -15.70 23.37
C LEU A 467 6.69 -16.54 24.63
N GLY A 468 7.71 -16.67 25.49
CA GLY A 468 7.59 -17.37 26.77
C GLY A 468 6.57 -16.74 27.73
N VAL A 469 6.33 -15.43 27.60
CA VAL A 469 5.38 -14.68 28.44
C VAL A 469 3.97 -14.67 27.86
N GLY A 470 3.82 -14.78 26.54
CA GLY A 470 2.54 -14.57 25.86
C GLY A 470 2.46 -15.22 24.49
N PRO A 471 2.49 -16.56 24.40
CA PRO A 471 2.60 -17.28 23.13
C PRO A 471 1.32 -17.19 22.26
N GLY A 472 0.23 -16.66 22.84
CA GLY A 472 -1.02 -16.39 22.14
C GLY A 472 -1.02 -15.12 21.28
N ASP A 473 -0.11 -14.18 21.52
CA ASP A 473 -0.07 -12.88 20.82
C ASP A 473 0.51 -13.01 19.40
N LEU A 474 -0.34 -12.80 18.39
CA LEU A 474 0.06 -12.93 16.98
C LEU A 474 1.09 -11.87 16.55
N ASP A 475 1.13 -10.70 17.19
CA ASP A 475 2.10 -9.67 16.83
C ASP A 475 3.52 -10.07 17.22
N ARG A 476 3.68 -10.87 18.28
CA ARG A 476 4.99 -11.45 18.67
C ARG A 476 5.47 -12.46 17.62
N TRP A 477 4.57 -13.34 17.18
CA TRP A 477 4.86 -14.29 16.10
C TRP A 477 5.19 -13.61 14.78
N ALA A 478 4.48 -12.53 14.44
CA ALA A 478 4.76 -11.75 13.23
C ALA A 478 6.13 -11.09 13.30
N GLY A 479 6.51 -10.52 14.46
CA GLY A 479 7.85 -9.99 14.68
C GLY A 479 8.94 -11.04 14.51
N LEU A 480 8.74 -12.23 15.10
CA LEU A 480 9.65 -13.36 14.96
C LEU A 480 9.81 -13.80 13.50
N ALA A 481 8.72 -13.91 12.75
CA ALA A 481 8.72 -14.32 11.35
C ALA A 481 9.53 -13.39 10.44
N VAL A 482 9.57 -12.09 10.74
CA VAL A 482 10.31 -11.09 9.95
C VAL A 482 11.83 -11.23 10.11
N VAL A 483 12.29 -11.67 11.27
CA VAL A 483 13.73 -11.80 11.60
C VAL A 483 14.19 -13.26 11.67
N ALA A 484 13.32 -14.19 11.27
CA ALA A 484 13.55 -15.61 11.42
C ALA A 484 14.75 -16.10 10.59
N PRO A 485 15.66 -16.90 11.19
CA PRO A 485 16.76 -17.52 10.45
C PRO A 485 16.30 -18.74 9.63
N HIS A 486 15.15 -19.32 9.97
CA HIS A 486 14.64 -20.55 9.39
C HIS A 486 13.43 -20.32 8.49
N ARG A 487 13.41 -21.06 7.37
CA ARG A 487 12.46 -20.89 6.29
C ARG A 487 11.00 -21.09 6.68
N ALA A 488 10.71 -22.12 7.45
CA ALA A 488 9.34 -22.44 7.85
C ALA A 488 8.68 -21.29 8.62
N LEU A 489 9.43 -20.53 9.42
CA LEU A 489 8.86 -19.47 10.26
C LEU A 489 8.46 -18.23 9.47
N TYR A 490 9.15 -17.92 8.37
CA TYR A 490 8.73 -16.80 7.51
C TYR A 490 7.73 -17.23 6.42
N GLU A 491 7.77 -18.49 5.94
CA GLU A 491 6.84 -18.97 4.89
C GLU A 491 5.51 -19.47 5.45
N GLN A 492 5.54 -20.15 6.61
CA GLN A 492 4.39 -20.82 7.22
C GLN A 492 4.35 -20.62 8.75
N PRO A 493 4.35 -19.36 9.24
CA PRO A 493 4.36 -19.06 10.68
C PRO A 493 3.16 -19.68 11.44
N GLU A 494 2.00 -19.81 10.79
CA GLU A 494 0.82 -20.46 11.36
C GLU A 494 1.03 -21.95 11.63
N LEU A 495 1.81 -22.64 10.79
CA LEU A 495 2.14 -24.06 10.95
C LEU A 495 3.13 -24.23 12.08
N VAL A 496 4.23 -23.48 12.06
CA VAL A 496 5.24 -23.51 13.12
C VAL A 496 4.58 -23.23 14.47
N ARG A 497 3.74 -22.20 14.54
CA ARG A 497 3.00 -21.86 15.76
C ARG A 497 2.09 -23.01 16.21
N ALA A 498 1.32 -23.62 15.32
CA ALA A 498 0.41 -24.70 15.67
C ALA A 498 1.14 -25.93 16.21
N VAL A 499 2.22 -26.34 15.53
CA VAL A 499 3.07 -27.47 15.93
C VAL A 499 3.79 -27.17 17.24
N TRP A 500 4.45 -26.02 17.37
CA TRP A 500 5.20 -25.66 18.58
C TRP A 500 4.31 -25.55 19.83
N LEU A 501 3.10 -24.99 19.70
CA LEU A 501 2.14 -24.94 20.82
C LEU A 501 1.61 -26.31 21.26
N SER A 502 1.70 -27.31 20.37
CA SER A 502 1.17 -28.66 20.60
C SER A 502 2.28 -29.68 20.91
N ALA A 503 3.53 -29.36 20.57
CA ALA A 503 4.73 -30.12 20.88
C ALA A 503 5.26 -29.67 22.26
N ASP A 504 4.81 -30.36 23.31
CA ASP A 504 5.29 -30.13 24.67
C ASP A 504 6.82 -30.22 24.76
N GLU A 505 7.44 -29.33 25.56
CA GLU A 505 8.88 -29.21 25.80
C GLU A 505 9.79 -29.03 24.55
N ALA A 506 9.23 -28.69 23.38
CA ALA A 506 10.01 -28.54 22.15
C ALA A 506 10.67 -27.15 22.02
N GLY A 507 11.97 -27.11 21.71
CA GLY A 507 12.67 -25.87 21.38
C GLY A 507 12.20 -25.32 20.04
N LEU A 508 11.87 -24.03 19.98
CA LEU A 508 11.31 -23.40 18.77
C LEU A 508 12.22 -23.56 17.54
N ASP A 509 13.52 -23.33 17.70
CA ASP A 509 14.50 -23.48 16.62
C ASP A 509 14.51 -24.90 16.06
N THR A 510 14.46 -25.89 16.94
CA THR A 510 14.51 -27.31 16.55
C THR A 510 13.28 -27.74 15.75
N VAL A 511 12.08 -27.32 16.16
CA VAL A 511 10.83 -27.57 15.42
C VAL A 511 10.86 -26.87 14.06
N THR A 512 11.35 -25.64 14.04
CA THR A 512 11.36 -24.81 12.84
C THR A 512 12.37 -25.31 11.81
N GLU A 513 13.56 -25.71 12.24
CA GLU A 513 14.57 -26.32 11.39
C GLU A 513 14.03 -27.63 10.78
N TRP A 514 13.39 -28.46 11.60
CA TRP A 514 12.78 -29.71 11.15
C TRP A 514 11.68 -29.51 10.10
N LEU A 515 10.75 -28.59 10.33
CA LEU A 515 9.73 -28.22 9.33
C LEU A 515 10.35 -27.66 8.05
N SER A 516 11.43 -26.88 8.17
CA SER A 516 12.09 -26.26 7.02
C SER A 516 12.70 -27.28 6.06
N ARG A 517 13.08 -28.47 6.54
CA ARG A 517 13.65 -29.55 5.70
C ARG A 517 12.63 -30.18 4.75
N SER A 518 11.34 -30.13 5.10
CA SER A 518 10.26 -30.71 4.28
C SER A 518 9.59 -29.71 3.34
N LEU A 519 9.85 -28.41 3.53
CA LEU A 519 9.44 -27.38 2.57
C LEU A 519 10.36 -27.45 1.35
N MET A 520 9.87 -28.03 0.25
CA MET A 520 10.58 -28.02 -1.05
C MET A 520 11.02 -26.59 -1.41
N PRO A 521 12.20 -26.38 -2.02
CA PRO A 521 12.62 -25.05 -2.47
C PRO A 521 11.55 -24.48 -3.41
N SER A 522 11.08 -23.26 -3.11
CA SER A 522 10.19 -22.53 -4.02
C SER A 522 10.91 -22.43 -5.37
N ARG A 523 10.28 -22.88 -6.45
CA ARG A 523 10.81 -22.67 -7.81
C ARG A 523 10.98 -21.16 -7.99
N ALA A 524 12.23 -20.74 -8.19
CA ALA A 524 12.65 -19.37 -8.43
C ALA A 524 12.16 -18.83 -9.77
#